data_AF-A2E7D7-F1
#
_entry.id   AF-A2E7D7-F1
#
_cell.length_a   1.000
_cell.length_b   1.000
_cell.length_c   1.000
_cell.angle_alpha   90.00
_cell.angle_beta   90.00
_cell.angle_gamma   90.00
#
_symmetry.space_group_name_H-M   'P 1'
#
loop_
_entity.id
_entity.type
_entity.pdbx_description
1 polymer ?
#
loop_
_entity_poly.entity_id
_entity_poly.type
_entity_poly.pdbx_seq_one_letter_code
_entity_poly.pdbx_strand_id
1 'polypeptide(L)'
;MQLERSFSDYYEDSQFEEKTKNETISSNGNFYIHNSIISFHYQNRAIYLNSNSKVLLETCTFYNNSSTERGGSFYIAYSDCVLVHICCSHSSSTSFGCGYYIRYASSERSYAFESSVSSCSGIGIAFYHYERYIQVSNMNTLNHEITRDAAYLIQSPTGTGILNLTTAFNTSSKEEAGMFNYDGTFKITKCNYLSNTYTGSDNGIIYCDNQCTFLDCSFMNNKGNKIFYGNPNINHCYFKDNEVSDYPNNINSVDPLDSFISHYTTDKCFDTYYFYYRNDNINLPNFEVNVIRSYKRYDHENKEEGNKNEIDQIQNIALNVYKTSFAEVLNLPTLFS
;
A
#
# COMPACT_ATOMS: atom_id res chain seq x y z
N MET A 1 6.83 -12.26 -14.12
CA MET A 1 7.34 -13.09 -13.00
C MET A 1 6.21 -14.02 -12.62
N GLN A 2 6.43 -15.33 -12.51
CA GLN A 2 5.41 -16.22 -11.98
C GLN A 2 5.36 -15.96 -10.47
N LEU A 3 4.28 -15.33 -10.00
CA LEU A 3 4.17 -14.80 -8.63
C LEU A 3 3.82 -15.89 -7.62
N GLU A 4 3.01 -16.86 -8.03
CA GLU A 4 2.66 -18.02 -7.23
C GLU A 4 3.79 -19.05 -7.35
N ARG A 5 4.64 -19.04 -6.33
CA ARG A 5 5.75 -19.96 -6.11
C ARG A 5 5.50 -20.65 -4.78
N SER A 6 5.77 -21.94 -4.70
CA SER A 6 5.64 -22.68 -3.45
C SER A 6 6.61 -22.14 -2.39
N PHE A 7 6.33 -22.42 -1.11
CA PHE A 7 7.26 -22.15 -0.02
C PHE A 7 8.67 -22.69 -0.34
N SER A 8 8.73 -23.90 -0.89
CA SER A 8 9.99 -24.56 -1.25
C SER A 8 10.73 -23.89 -2.41
N ASP A 9 10.03 -23.20 -3.31
CA ASP A 9 10.68 -22.40 -4.36
C ASP A 9 11.41 -21.18 -3.78
N TYR A 10 10.93 -20.64 -2.66
CA TYR A 10 11.57 -19.52 -1.96
C TYR A 10 12.59 -19.95 -0.91
N TYR A 11 12.38 -21.10 -0.27
CA TYR A 11 13.08 -21.49 0.96
C TYR A 11 13.63 -22.91 0.96
N GLU A 12 13.65 -23.58 -0.20
CA GLU A 12 14.13 -24.95 -0.39
C GLU A 12 13.32 -25.95 0.47
N ASP A 13 13.88 -27.12 0.78
CA ASP A 13 13.18 -28.19 1.53
C ASP A 13 13.05 -27.91 3.05
N SER A 14 13.00 -26.63 3.43
CA SER A 14 12.81 -26.23 4.82
C SER A 14 11.44 -26.65 5.32
N GLN A 15 11.39 -27.38 6.43
CA GLN A 15 10.13 -27.70 7.12
C GLN A 15 9.44 -26.41 7.58
N PHE A 16 8.12 -26.35 7.44
CA PHE A 16 7.30 -25.20 7.82
C PHE A 16 5.98 -25.64 8.46
N GLU A 17 5.39 -24.74 9.23
CA GLU A 17 4.03 -24.87 9.74
C GLU A 17 3.07 -24.09 8.83
N GLU A 18 2.01 -24.76 8.38
CA GLU A 18 0.95 -24.16 7.57
C GLU A 18 -0.08 -23.46 8.47
N LYS A 19 -0.41 -22.22 8.15
CA LYS A 19 -1.34 -21.36 8.90
C LYS A 19 -2.38 -20.77 7.96
N THR A 20 -3.65 -21.05 8.23
CA THR A 20 -4.78 -20.62 7.38
C THR A 20 -5.91 -19.93 8.15
N LYS A 21 -5.71 -19.69 9.45
CA LYS A 21 -6.75 -19.21 10.36
C LYS A 21 -6.44 -17.83 10.92
N ASN A 22 -7.48 -17.16 11.43
CA ASN A 22 -7.33 -15.97 12.25
C ASN A 22 -6.74 -16.34 13.62
N GLU A 23 -5.42 -16.42 13.71
CA GLU A 23 -4.71 -16.78 14.94
C GLU A 23 -3.52 -15.84 15.18
N THR A 24 -3.07 -15.77 16.43
CA THR A 24 -1.84 -15.05 16.78
C THR A 24 -0.64 -15.96 16.56
N ILE A 25 0.35 -15.49 15.81
CA ILE A 25 1.58 -16.23 15.51
C ILE A 25 2.75 -15.50 16.18
N SER A 26 3.35 -16.13 17.19
CA SER A 26 4.46 -15.52 17.94
C SER A 26 5.56 -16.49 18.38
N SER A 27 5.60 -17.69 17.79
CA SER A 27 6.59 -18.73 18.07
C SER A 27 7.76 -18.68 17.08
N ASN A 28 8.88 -19.31 17.44
CA ASN A 28 9.98 -19.54 16.51
C ASN A 28 9.64 -20.69 15.57
N GLY A 29 9.86 -20.51 14.28
CA GLY A 29 9.59 -21.54 13.28
C GLY A 29 9.53 -20.97 11.87
N ASN A 30 9.44 -21.84 10.87
CA ASN A 30 9.14 -21.40 9.52
C ASN A 30 7.64 -21.48 9.30
N PHE A 31 7.04 -20.48 8.65
CA PHE A 31 5.60 -20.40 8.50
C PHE A 31 5.22 -20.16 7.05
N TYR A 32 4.26 -20.95 6.58
CA TYR A 32 3.53 -20.65 5.35
C TYR A 32 2.12 -20.22 5.76
N ILE A 33 1.86 -18.91 5.65
CA ILE A 33 0.61 -18.29 6.07
C ILE A 33 -0.12 -17.90 4.79
N HIS A 34 -1.27 -18.49 4.53
CA HIS A 34 -1.95 -18.24 3.26
C HIS A 34 -3.46 -18.33 3.31
N ASN A 35 -4.12 -17.72 2.34
CA ASN A 35 -5.58 -17.73 2.16
C ASN A 35 -6.32 -17.37 3.47
N SER A 36 -5.78 -16.40 4.21
CA SER A 36 -6.16 -16.11 5.58
C SER A 36 -6.74 -14.71 5.72
N ILE A 37 -7.78 -14.58 6.54
CA ILE A 37 -8.25 -13.29 7.05
C ILE A 37 -7.85 -13.20 8.51
N ILE A 38 -6.97 -12.27 8.82
CA ILE A 38 -6.39 -12.06 10.14
C ILE A 38 -6.87 -10.69 10.64
N SER A 39 -7.81 -10.71 11.57
CA SER A 39 -8.57 -9.50 11.92
C SER A 39 -8.86 -9.37 13.40
N PHE A 40 -9.00 -8.12 13.84
CA PHE A 40 -9.42 -7.76 15.20
C PHE A 40 -8.46 -8.23 16.30
N HIS A 41 -7.16 -8.32 16.00
CA HIS A 41 -6.14 -8.45 17.03
C HIS A 41 -5.91 -7.07 17.63
N TYR A 42 -6.47 -6.83 18.82
CA TYR A 42 -6.41 -5.51 19.47
C TYR A 42 -5.27 -5.41 20.47
N GLN A 43 -4.57 -4.28 20.43
CA GLN A 43 -3.43 -3.95 21.30
C GLN A 43 -2.26 -4.92 21.22
N ASN A 44 -2.36 -5.97 20.40
CA ASN A 44 -1.31 -6.92 20.12
C ASN A 44 -1.34 -7.26 18.62
N ARG A 45 -0.15 -7.50 18.09
CA ARG A 45 0.05 -7.79 16.66
C ARG A 45 -0.48 -9.19 16.39
N ALA A 46 -1.03 -9.40 15.20
CA ALA A 46 -1.45 -10.74 14.83
C ALA A 46 -0.24 -11.66 14.57
N ILE A 47 0.83 -11.12 13.99
CA ILE A 47 2.07 -11.87 13.77
C ILE A 47 3.23 -11.10 14.41
N TYR A 48 3.98 -11.76 15.28
CA TYR A 48 5.18 -11.25 15.89
C TYR A 48 6.30 -12.27 15.77
N LEU A 49 7.21 -12.05 14.84
CA LEU A 49 8.37 -12.90 14.63
C LEU A 49 9.63 -12.07 14.88
N ASN A 50 10.46 -12.55 15.80
CA ASN A 50 11.71 -11.88 16.19
C ASN A 50 12.81 -12.93 16.39
N SER A 51 13.08 -13.69 15.34
CA SER A 51 13.94 -14.87 15.32
C SER A 51 14.38 -15.18 13.89
N ASN A 52 15.24 -16.19 13.71
CA ASN A 52 15.70 -16.63 12.37
C ASN A 52 14.67 -17.52 11.65
N SER A 53 13.46 -16.99 11.47
CA SER A 53 12.32 -17.66 10.84
C SER A 53 12.32 -17.44 9.32
N LYS A 54 11.71 -18.35 8.55
CA LYS A 54 11.38 -18.14 7.13
C LYS A 54 9.88 -18.08 6.96
N VAL A 55 9.38 -17.01 6.35
CA VAL A 55 7.94 -16.70 6.36
C VAL A 55 7.45 -16.37 4.96
N LEU A 56 6.52 -17.17 4.43
CA LEU A 56 5.78 -16.83 3.22
C LEU A 56 4.37 -16.43 3.64
N LEU A 57 3.99 -15.19 3.37
CA LEU A 57 2.60 -14.75 3.44
C LEU A 57 2.06 -14.67 2.01
N GLU A 58 0.98 -15.39 1.73
CA GLU A 58 0.38 -15.44 0.39
C GLU A 58 -1.14 -15.29 0.46
N THR A 59 -1.70 -14.30 -0.23
CA THR A 59 -3.17 -14.11 -0.27
C THR A 59 -3.73 -13.95 1.16
N CYS A 60 -3.21 -12.97 1.90
CA CYS A 60 -3.66 -12.69 3.27
C CYS A 60 -4.30 -11.31 3.37
N THR A 61 -5.44 -11.24 4.05
CA THR A 61 -6.07 -9.98 4.44
C THR A 61 -5.86 -9.74 5.92
N PHE A 62 -5.34 -8.57 6.27
CA PHE A 62 -5.22 -8.07 7.63
C PHE A 62 -6.18 -6.91 7.83
N TYR A 63 -7.15 -7.06 8.72
CA TYR A 63 -8.22 -6.08 8.89
C TYR A 63 -8.39 -5.64 10.34
N ASN A 64 -8.35 -4.32 10.56
CA ASN A 64 -8.65 -3.71 11.85
C ASN A 64 -7.85 -4.33 13.02
N ASN A 65 -6.56 -4.56 12.79
CA ASN A 65 -5.62 -4.98 13.82
C ASN A 65 -4.99 -3.74 14.45
N SER A 66 -4.64 -3.82 15.73
CA SER A 66 -3.97 -2.74 16.44
C SER A 66 -2.88 -3.25 17.35
N SER A 67 -1.80 -2.47 17.47
CA SER A 67 -0.71 -2.77 18.40
C SER A 67 -0.33 -1.54 19.23
N THR A 68 0.03 -1.76 20.49
CA THR A 68 0.70 -0.76 21.33
C THR A 68 2.20 -0.69 21.07
N GLU A 69 2.71 -1.49 20.13
CA GLU A 69 4.11 -1.55 19.70
C GLU A 69 4.23 -1.46 18.16
N ARG A 70 5.45 -1.62 17.65
CA ARG A 70 5.75 -1.58 16.20
C ARG A 70 5.10 -2.73 15.44
N GLY A 71 4.50 -2.47 14.29
CA GLY A 71 3.92 -3.47 13.40
C GLY A 71 2.44 -3.77 13.71
N GLY A 72 1.52 -2.88 13.36
CA GLY A 72 0.11 -2.95 13.77
C GLY A 72 -0.58 -4.27 13.44
N SER A 73 -0.48 -4.75 12.20
CA SER A 73 -0.89 -6.12 11.85
C SER A 73 0.20 -7.14 12.11
N PHE A 74 1.41 -6.87 11.62
CA PHE A 74 2.53 -7.77 11.83
C PHE A 74 3.87 -7.08 11.97
N TYR A 75 4.73 -7.74 12.76
CA TYR A 75 6.13 -7.39 12.98
C TYR A 75 6.98 -8.62 12.68
N ILE A 76 7.94 -8.45 11.78
CA ILE A 76 8.89 -9.50 11.40
C ILE A 76 10.29 -8.94 11.51
N ALA A 77 11.11 -9.51 12.39
CA ALA A 77 12.49 -9.12 12.60
C ALA A 77 13.45 -10.32 12.64
N TYR A 78 14.64 -10.12 12.09
CA TYR A 78 15.70 -11.14 11.98
C TYR A 78 15.27 -12.40 11.21
N SER A 79 14.19 -12.30 10.43
CA SER A 79 13.58 -13.39 9.66
C SER A 79 13.58 -13.07 8.17
N ASP A 80 13.54 -14.09 7.33
CA ASP A 80 13.24 -13.94 5.90
C ASP A 80 11.73 -13.84 5.70
N CYS A 81 11.29 -12.95 4.82
CA CYS A 81 9.86 -12.77 4.57
C CYS A 81 9.54 -12.46 3.11
N VAL A 82 8.72 -13.30 2.50
CA VAL A 82 8.10 -13.06 1.20
C VAL A 82 6.63 -12.73 1.42
N LEU A 83 6.20 -11.57 0.93
CA LEU A 83 4.81 -11.11 0.95
C LEU A 83 4.25 -11.13 -0.47
N VAL A 84 3.18 -11.87 -0.71
CA VAL A 84 2.47 -11.94 -2.01
C VAL A 84 0.97 -11.75 -1.76
N HIS A 85 0.31 -10.85 -2.51
CA HIS A 85 -1.14 -10.62 -2.37
C HIS A 85 -1.57 -10.29 -0.94
N ILE A 86 -0.86 -9.35 -0.29
CA ILE A 86 -1.14 -8.94 1.08
C ILE A 86 -1.98 -7.68 1.10
N CYS A 87 -3.08 -7.72 1.84
CA CYS A 87 -4.02 -6.62 1.93
C CYS A 87 -4.15 -6.21 3.39
N CYS A 88 -3.60 -5.06 3.76
CA CYS A 88 -3.66 -4.55 5.11
C CYS A 88 -4.56 -3.32 5.16
N SER A 89 -5.63 -3.37 5.93
CA SER A 89 -6.59 -2.27 6.01
C SER A 89 -6.96 -1.94 7.45
N HIS A 90 -7.18 -0.65 7.72
CA HIS A 90 -7.63 -0.14 9.02
C HIS A 90 -6.71 -0.57 10.19
N SER A 91 -5.45 -0.87 9.90
CA SER A 91 -4.52 -1.33 10.93
C SER A 91 -3.86 -0.15 11.63
N SER A 92 -3.61 -0.28 12.93
CA SER A 92 -3.07 0.83 13.72
C SER A 92 -1.91 0.44 14.62
N SER A 93 -1.03 1.40 14.88
CA SER A 93 0.06 1.25 15.85
C SER A 93 0.28 2.57 16.58
N THR A 94 0.55 2.49 17.88
CA THR A 94 1.03 3.66 18.65
C THR A 94 2.51 3.98 18.37
N SER A 95 3.18 3.19 17.53
CA SER A 95 4.59 3.34 17.13
C SER A 95 4.73 3.35 15.59
N PHE A 96 5.70 2.62 15.04
CA PHE A 96 6.00 2.54 13.61
C PHE A 96 5.40 1.30 12.94
N GLY A 97 5.05 1.39 11.65
CA GLY A 97 4.55 0.27 10.85
C GLY A 97 3.11 -0.11 11.18
N CYS A 98 2.17 0.82 11.05
CA CYS A 98 0.75 0.67 11.39
C CYS A 98 0.09 -0.48 10.60
N GLY A 99 0.46 -0.67 9.34
CA GLY A 99 0.18 -1.88 8.60
C GLY A 99 1.15 -2.97 9.03
N TYR A 100 2.43 -2.83 8.67
CA TYR A 100 3.45 -3.79 9.05
C TYR A 100 4.85 -3.20 9.21
N TYR A 101 5.69 -3.95 9.94
CA TYR A 101 7.06 -3.57 10.28
C TYR A 101 8.02 -4.74 10.00
N ILE A 102 8.97 -4.53 9.09
CA ILE A 102 10.02 -5.49 8.75
C ILE A 102 11.39 -4.92 9.13
N ARG A 103 12.21 -5.71 9.83
CA ARG A 103 13.53 -5.26 10.31
C ARG A 103 14.59 -6.35 10.22
N TYR A 104 15.78 -6.02 9.73
CA TYR A 104 16.92 -6.94 9.68
C TYR A 104 16.58 -8.27 8.98
N ALA A 105 16.12 -8.24 7.73
CA ALA A 105 15.90 -9.49 7.00
C ALA A 105 17.16 -10.38 7.02
N SER A 106 17.03 -11.66 7.38
CA SER A 106 18.19 -12.54 7.60
C SER A 106 19.00 -12.83 6.33
N SER A 107 18.38 -12.68 5.15
CA SER A 107 18.98 -12.90 3.84
C SER A 107 18.56 -11.82 2.82
N GLU A 108 18.95 -12.02 1.56
CA GLU A 108 18.53 -11.18 0.42
C GLU A 108 17.08 -11.46 -0.05
N ARG A 109 16.27 -12.21 0.71
CA ARG A 109 14.96 -12.73 0.27
C ARG A 109 13.75 -12.00 0.89
N SER A 110 13.86 -10.70 1.16
CA SER A 110 12.72 -9.91 1.59
C SER A 110 12.00 -9.26 0.41
N TYR A 111 10.76 -9.67 0.18
CA TYR A 111 9.97 -9.25 -0.98
C TYR A 111 8.57 -8.81 -0.59
N ALA A 112 8.05 -7.81 -1.28
CA ALA A 112 6.62 -7.47 -1.27
C ALA A 112 6.10 -7.34 -2.69
N PHE A 113 5.19 -8.24 -3.06
CA PHE A 113 4.61 -8.33 -4.38
C PHE A 113 3.10 -8.17 -4.30
N GLU A 114 2.55 -7.32 -5.18
CA GLU A 114 1.11 -7.24 -5.43
C GLU A 114 0.30 -7.05 -4.14
N SER A 115 0.70 -6.07 -3.34
CA SER A 115 0.18 -5.87 -1.98
C SER A 115 -0.39 -4.47 -1.79
N SER A 116 -1.38 -4.33 -0.91
CA SER A 116 -2.07 -3.08 -0.61
C SER A 116 -2.04 -2.78 0.88
N VAL A 117 -1.82 -1.52 1.23
CA VAL A 117 -1.96 -0.99 2.59
C VAL A 117 -2.88 0.22 2.55
N SER A 118 -3.99 0.19 3.27
CA SER A 118 -5.00 1.25 3.22
C SER A 118 -5.52 1.64 4.60
N SER A 119 -5.85 2.92 4.78
CA SER A 119 -6.56 3.41 5.98
C SER A 119 -5.92 3.06 7.32
N CYS A 120 -4.60 2.83 7.32
CA CYS A 120 -3.84 2.70 8.55
C CYS A 120 -3.74 4.02 9.32
N SER A 121 -3.68 3.92 10.64
CA SER A 121 -3.57 5.09 11.53
C SER A 121 -2.52 4.90 12.62
N GLY A 122 -1.91 5.99 13.06
CA GLY A 122 -0.89 5.93 14.12
C GLY A 122 0.10 7.10 14.09
N ILE A 123 1.15 7.00 14.89
CA ILE A 123 2.18 8.05 14.95
C ILE A 123 3.11 7.92 13.73
N GLY A 124 3.56 6.70 13.47
CA GLY A 124 4.71 6.47 12.61
C GLY A 124 4.40 6.43 11.12
N ILE A 125 4.24 5.23 10.59
CA ILE A 125 4.41 4.89 9.16
C ILE A 125 3.50 3.72 8.80
N ALA A 126 2.86 3.66 7.63
CA ALA A 126 1.98 2.53 7.30
C ALA A 126 2.78 1.24 7.06
N PHE A 127 3.81 1.31 6.22
CA PHE A 127 4.75 0.22 5.99
C PHE A 127 6.19 0.67 6.31
N TYR A 128 6.86 -0.10 7.17
CA TYR A 128 8.25 0.16 7.57
C TYR A 128 9.18 -1.00 7.15
N HIS A 129 10.30 -0.66 6.51
CA HIS A 129 11.42 -1.58 6.26
C HIS A 129 12.75 -0.96 6.72
N TYR A 130 13.52 -1.72 7.49
CA TYR A 130 14.84 -1.30 7.97
C TYR A 130 15.91 -2.37 7.79
N GLU A 131 16.97 -1.96 7.11
CA GLU A 131 18.15 -2.72 6.73
C GLU A 131 17.87 -3.96 5.88
N ARG A 132 18.89 -4.32 5.07
CA ARG A 132 18.95 -5.53 4.22
C ARG A 132 18.21 -5.38 2.89
N TYR A 133 18.04 -6.47 2.17
CA TYR A 133 17.46 -6.43 0.83
C TYR A 133 15.94 -6.25 0.91
N ILE A 134 15.38 -5.40 0.05
CA ILE A 134 13.95 -5.35 -0.21
C ILE A 134 13.71 -5.20 -1.70
N GLN A 135 12.71 -5.87 -2.24
CA GLN A 135 12.15 -5.57 -3.54
C GLN A 135 10.64 -5.43 -3.42
N VAL A 136 10.09 -4.33 -3.97
CA VAL A 136 8.67 -4.01 -3.92
C VAL A 136 8.15 -3.89 -5.34
N SER A 137 7.18 -4.71 -5.72
CA SER A 137 6.54 -4.59 -7.04
C SER A 137 5.04 -4.62 -6.91
N ASN A 138 4.37 -3.72 -7.64
CA ASN A 138 2.92 -3.60 -7.67
C ASN A 138 2.32 -3.40 -6.27
N MET A 139 2.95 -2.54 -5.46
CA MET A 139 2.43 -2.19 -4.14
C MET A 139 1.60 -0.91 -4.20
N ASN A 140 0.56 -0.81 -3.38
CA ASN A 140 -0.16 0.44 -3.19
C ASN A 140 -0.34 0.80 -1.71
N THR A 141 -0.35 2.11 -1.45
CA THR A 141 -0.55 2.71 -0.13
C THR A 141 -1.50 3.90 -0.25
N LEU A 142 -2.59 3.88 0.52
CA LEU A 142 -3.61 4.90 0.40
C LEU A 142 -4.33 5.30 1.70
N ASN A 143 -4.76 6.55 1.71
CA ASN A 143 -5.72 7.09 2.68
C ASN A 143 -5.32 6.89 4.15
N HIS A 144 -4.04 7.12 4.47
CA HIS A 144 -3.52 6.94 5.83
C HIS A 144 -3.80 8.16 6.73
N GLU A 145 -4.01 7.88 8.03
CA GLU A 145 -4.13 8.85 9.12
C GLU A 145 -2.92 8.73 10.06
N ILE A 146 -1.75 9.08 9.52
CA ILE A 146 -0.44 8.88 10.14
C ILE A 146 0.34 10.20 10.18
N THR A 147 0.84 10.57 11.35
CA THR A 147 1.42 11.91 11.58
C THR A 147 2.83 12.09 11.03
N ARG A 148 3.69 11.07 11.09
CA ARG A 148 5.13 11.21 10.77
C ARG A 148 5.45 10.98 9.30
N ASP A 149 5.34 9.73 8.82
CA ASP A 149 5.58 9.32 7.43
C ASP A 149 4.42 8.48 6.88
N ALA A 150 3.40 9.14 6.33
CA ALA A 150 2.09 8.53 6.12
C ALA A 150 2.11 7.25 5.26
N ALA A 151 2.87 7.22 4.16
CA ALA A 151 2.84 6.10 3.24
C ALA A 151 3.82 4.98 3.61
N TYR A 152 5.13 5.23 3.47
CA TYR A 152 6.15 4.22 3.74
C TYR A 152 7.48 4.81 4.17
N LEU A 153 8.30 3.96 4.80
CA LEU A 153 9.71 4.19 5.03
C LEU A 153 10.52 2.95 4.67
N ILE A 154 11.55 3.17 3.85
CA ILE A 154 12.59 2.17 3.57
C ILE A 154 13.94 2.79 3.92
N GLN A 155 14.64 2.15 4.85
CA GLN A 155 15.88 2.66 5.42
C GLN A 155 17.01 1.64 5.32
N SER A 156 18.19 2.13 4.93
CA SER A 156 19.45 1.38 4.89
C SER A 156 19.42 0.06 4.11
N PRO A 157 18.75 -0.03 2.93
CA PRO A 157 18.71 -1.29 2.19
C PRO A 157 20.11 -1.66 1.65
N THR A 158 20.51 -2.92 1.79
CA THR A 158 21.81 -3.41 1.29
C THR A 158 21.79 -3.79 -0.19
N GLY A 159 20.62 -3.76 -0.83
CA GLY A 159 20.45 -4.02 -2.27
C GLY A 159 19.62 -2.94 -2.95
N THR A 160 19.81 -2.79 -4.26
CA THR A 160 19.19 -1.76 -5.11
C THR A 160 17.75 -2.06 -5.51
N GLY A 161 16.98 -2.65 -4.59
CA GLY A 161 15.58 -3.04 -4.76
C GLY A 161 14.80 -2.17 -5.74
N ILE A 162 14.12 -2.80 -6.70
CA ILE A 162 13.20 -2.07 -7.56
C ILE A 162 11.97 -1.75 -6.72
N LEU A 163 11.59 -0.47 -6.68
CA LEU A 163 10.33 -0.02 -6.12
C LEU A 163 9.41 0.35 -7.27
N ASN A 164 8.35 -0.43 -7.40
CA ASN A 164 7.22 -0.13 -8.27
C ASN A 164 5.95 -0.08 -7.42
N LEU A 165 5.44 1.13 -7.21
CA LEU A 165 4.35 1.37 -6.27
C LEU A 165 3.44 2.53 -6.71
N THR A 166 2.24 2.54 -6.16
CA THR A 166 1.31 3.67 -6.23
C THR A 166 1.04 4.20 -4.81
N THR A 167 1.28 5.49 -4.59
CA THR A 167 0.84 6.17 -3.37
C THR A 167 -0.29 7.13 -3.71
N ALA A 168 -1.39 7.07 -2.97
CA ALA A 168 -2.56 7.89 -3.25
C ALA A 168 -3.22 8.45 -1.99
N PHE A 169 -3.55 9.75 -2.00
CA PHE A 169 -4.35 10.38 -0.93
C PHE A 169 -3.76 10.20 0.49
N ASN A 170 -2.44 10.13 0.61
CA ASN A 170 -1.80 10.13 1.92
C ASN A 170 -1.65 11.59 2.37
N THR A 171 -2.60 12.06 3.17
CA THR A 171 -2.75 13.50 3.48
C THR A 171 -2.40 13.88 4.92
N SER A 172 -1.94 12.93 5.72
CA SER A 172 -1.84 13.10 7.18
C SER A 172 -0.45 13.50 7.69
N SER A 173 0.60 13.42 6.87
CA SER A 173 1.98 13.67 7.29
C SER A 173 2.23 15.14 7.64
N LYS A 174 2.78 15.39 8.84
CA LYS A 174 3.11 16.72 9.35
C LYS A 174 4.56 16.86 9.81
N GLU A 175 5.23 15.78 10.17
CA GLU A 175 6.55 15.85 10.80
C GLU A 175 7.67 15.69 9.77
N GLU A 176 7.81 14.52 9.15
CA GLU A 176 9.00 14.18 8.36
C GLU A 176 8.72 14.23 6.86
N ALA A 177 7.97 13.29 6.28
CA ALA A 177 7.62 13.32 4.86
C ALA A 177 6.31 12.58 4.58
N GLY A 178 5.82 12.60 3.34
CA GLY A 178 4.79 11.65 2.90
C GLY A 178 5.36 10.23 2.73
N MET A 179 6.59 10.14 2.23
CA MET A 179 7.33 8.91 1.91
C MET A 179 8.81 9.10 2.22
N PHE A 180 9.46 8.09 2.80
CA PHE A 180 10.82 8.23 3.34
C PHE A 180 11.78 7.17 2.80
N ASN A 181 12.76 7.58 1.98
CA ASN A 181 13.83 6.73 1.46
C ASN A 181 15.17 7.21 2.04
N TYR A 182 15.73 6.44 2.97
CA TYR A 182 16.88 6.86 3.78
C TYR A 182 18.07 5.92 3.65
N ASP A 183 19.27 6.51 3.63
CA ASP A 183 20.54 5.79 3.74
C ASP A 183 20.71 4.61 2.77
N GLY A 184 20.34 4.78 1.49
CA GLY A 184 20.37 3.69 0.51
C GLY A 184 20.48 4.14 -0.94
N THR A 185 20.62 3.17 -1.84
CA THR A 185 20.52 3.39 -3.28
C THR A 185 19.20 2.86 -3.80
N PHE A 186 18.31 3.77 -4.20
CA PHE A 186 16.93 3.46 -4.57
C PHE A 186 16.72 3.61 -6.07
N LYS A 187 16.22 2.55 -6.71
CA LYS A 187 15.75 2.59 -8.10
C LYS A 187 14.23 2.50 -8.11
N ILE A 188 13.60 3.66 -8.21
CA ILE A 188 12.16 3.84 -8.18
C ILE A 188 11.68 3.95 -9.63
N THR A 189 10.94 2.95 -10.07
CA THR A 189 10.54 2.85 -11.49
C THR A 189 9.07 2.58 -11.59
N LYS A 190 8.41 3.22 -12.57
CA LYS A 190 7.00 2.94 -12.86
C LYS A 190 6.06 3.26 -11.70
N CYS A 191 6.34 4.32 -10.95
CA CYS A 191 5.56 4.69 -9.77
C CYS A 191 4.56 5.82 -10.05
N ASN A 192 3.45 5.78 -9.34
CA ASN A 192 2.44 6.84 -9.33
C ASN A 192 2.35 7.48 -7.95
N TYR A 193 2.46 8.80 -7.89
CA TYR A 193 2.32 9.61 -6.68
C TYR A 193 1.15 10.56 -6.89
N LEU A 194 0.00 10.24 -6.29
CA LEU A 194 -1.28 10.84 -6.62
C LEU A 194 -1.91 11.52 -5.40
N SER A 195 -2.17 12.83 -5.48
CA SER A 195 -2.95 13.53 -4.46
C SER A 195 -2.41 13.38 -3.03
N ASN A 196 -1.10 13.19 -2.86
CA ASN A 196 -0.51 13.10 -1.52
C ASN A 196 -0.31 14.51 -0.96
N THR A 197 -0.52 14.68 0.34
CA THR A 197 -0.33 15.97 1.02
C THR A 197 0.64 15.82 2.17
N TYR A 198 1.70 16.64 2.15
CA TYR A 198 2.61 16.84 3.27
C TYR A 198 2.50 18.29 3.75
N THR A 199 2.18 18.49 5.03
CA THR A 199 1.98 19.84 5.58
C THR A 199 3.12 20.31 6.47
N GLY A 200 4.21 19.53 6.59
CA GLY A 200 5.40 19.96 7.31
C GLY A 200 6.22 20.97 6.51
N SER A 201 7.14 21.67 7.20
CA SER A 201 7.93 22.76 6.61
C SER A 201 9.31 22.33 6.13
N ASP A 202 9.88 21.28 6.71
CA ASP A 202 11.33 21.09 6.68
C ASP A 202 11.79 20.24 5.49
N ASN A 203 10.93 19.34 5.02
CA ASN A 203 11.25 18.36 3.99
C ASN A 203 10.34 18.48 2.75
N GLY A 204 10.47 17.53 1.84
CA GLY A 204 9.58 17.33 0.70
C GLY A 204 8.52 16.26 0.98
N ILE A 205 7.54 16.16 0.09
CA ILE A 205 6.56 15.08 0.09
C ILE A 205 7.26 13.71 0.07
N ILE A 206 8.38 13.62 -0.65
CA ILE A 206 9.26 12.46 -0.71
C ILE A 206 10.63 12.83 -0.17
N TYR A 207 11.07 12.14 0.86
CA TYR A 207 12.42 12.28 1.40
C TYR A 207 13.38 11.30 0.72
N CYS A 208 14.48 11.82 0.18
CA CYS A 208 15.53 11.07 -0.49
C CYS A 208 16.92 11.55 -0.02
N ASP A 209 17.50 10.91 0.99
CA ASP A 209 18.79 11.35 1.58
C ASP A 209 19.99 11.09 0.66
N ASN A 210 19.97 9.95 -0.04
CA ASN A 210 21.08 9.41 -0.82
C ASN A 210 20.69 9.26 -2.30
N GLN A 211 21.29 8.29 -3.00
CA GLN A 211 21.09 8.07 -4.43
C GLN A 211 19.69 7.51 -4.72
N CYS A 212 18.75 8.39 -5.03
CA CYS A 212 17.43 8.01 -5.54
C CYS A 212 17.36 8.29 -7.04
N THR A 213 16.97 7.29 -7.82
CA THR A 213 16.65 7.45 -9.25
C THR A 213 15.17 7.17 -9.46
N PHE A 214 14.46 8.15 -10.01
CA PHE A 214 13.08 8.04 -10.47
C PHE A 214 13.08 7.89 -11.99
N LEU A 215 12.47 6.81 -12.48
CA LEU A 215 12.38 6.51 -13.90
C LEU A 215 10.96 6.11 -14.27
N ASP A 216 10.38 6.75 -15.27
CA ASP A 216 9.01 6.46 -15.72
C ASP A 216 8.00 6.65 -14.57
N CYS A 217 8.03 7.77 -13.85
CA CYS A 217 7.12 8.01 -12.70
C CYS A 217 6.18 9.18 -12.95
N SER A 218 4.98 9.14 -12.38
CA SER A 218 3.99 10.22 -12.45
C SER A 218 3.77 10.87 -11.09
N PHE A 219 3.82 12.19 -11.04
CA PHE A 219 3.55 13.03 -9.86
C PHE A 219 2.38 13.95 -10.18
N MET A 220 1.19 13.65 -9.65
CA MET A 220 -0.03 14.38 -9.97
C MET A 220 -0.77 14.84 -8.74
N ASN A 221 -1.21 16.11 -8.74
CA ASN A 221 -2.05 16.70 -7.69
C ASN A 221 -1.45 16.63 -6.27
N ASN A 222 -0.14 16.50 -6.13
CA ASN A 222 0.49 16.43 -4.81
C ASN A 222 0.66 17.84 -4.23
N LYS A 223 0.55 17.95 -2.90
CA LYS A 223 0.63 19.21 -2.18
C LYS A 223 1.68 19.16 -1.08
N GLY A 224 2.56 20.15 -1.01
CA GLY A 224 3.54 20.26 0.07
C GLY A 224 4.55 21.36 -0.17
N ASN A 225 5.57 21.47 0.68
CA ASN A 225 6.62 22.48 0.49
C ASN A 225 7.39 22.23 -0.82
N LYS A 226 7.84 20.99 -1.02
CA LYS A 226 8.59 20.52 -2.19
C LYS A 226 8.13 19.11 -2.56
N ILE A 227 8.31 18.68 -3.82
CA ILE A 227 8.08 17.27 -4.16
C ILE A 227 9.15 16.39 -3.50
N PHE A 228 10.42 16.76 -3.63
CA PHE A 228 11.55 15.98 -3.10
C PHE A 228 12.35 16.79 -2.08
N TYR A 229 12.80 16.10 -1.04
CA TYR A 229 13.97 16.48 -0.26
C TYR A 229 15.19 15.71 -0.78
N GLY A 230 16.31 16.40 -0.98
CA GLY A 230 17.49 15.86 -1.65
C GLY A 230 17.52 16.13 -3.16
N ASN A 231 18.51 15.56 -3.85
CA ASN A 231 18.73 15.76 -5.29
C ASN A 231 18.63 14.43 -6.05
N PRO A 232 17.42 13.88 -6.24
CA PRO A 232 17.26 12.64 -6.97
C PRO A 232 17.58 12.80 -8.47
N ASN A 233 17.99 11.71 -9.11
CA ASN A 233 18.05 11.64 -10.56
C ASN A 233 16.64 11.36 -11.09
N ILE A 234 16.08 12.28 -11.87
CA ILE A 234 14.71 12.19 -12.41
C ILE A 234 14.83 12.01 -13.92
N ASN A 235 14.25 10.93 -14.45
CA ASN A 235 14.29 10.63 -15.87
C ASN A 235 12.93 10.12 -16.36
N HIS A 236 12.45 10.66 -17.48
CA HIS A 236 11.18 10.24 -18.09
C HIS A 236 10.00 10.26 -17.09
N CYS A 237 9.90 11.32 -16.28
CA CYS A 237 8.84 11.47 -15.29
C CYS A 237 7.82 12.54 -15.71
N TYR A 238 6.56 12.33 -15.35
CA TYR A 238 5.45 13.25 -15.60
C TYR A 238 5.07 14.03 -14.35
N PHE A 239 4.82 15.34 -14.49
CA PHE A 239 4.39 16.21 -13.40
C PHE A 239 3.17 17.02 -13.84
N LYS A 240 2.08 16.97 -13.06
CA LYS A 240 0.84 17.71 -13.34
C LYS A 240 0.16 18.20 -12.07
N ASP A 241 -0.30 19.44 -12.08
CA ASP A 241 -1.18 20.01 -11.05
C ASP A 241 -0.65 19.88 -9.61
N ASN A 242 0.67 19.83 -9.40
CA ASN A 242 1.23 19.77 -8.04
C ASN A 242 1.32 21.18 -7.43
N GLU A 243 0.87 21.31 -6.18
CA GLU A 243 0.95 22.54 -5.39
C GLU A 243 2.20 22.50 -4.49
N VAL A 244 3.35 22.89 -5.06
CA VAL A 244 4.63 22.97 -4.33
C VAL A 244 5.35 24.30 -4.58
N SER A 245 6.20 24.71 -3.64
CA SER A 245 6.97 25.96 -3.74
C SER A 245 8.27 25.81 -4.54
N ASP A 246 8.82 24.60 -4.62
CA ASP A 246 10.09 24.28 -5.24
C ASP A 246 9.91 23.11 -6.23
N TYR A 247 10.02 23.41 -7.52
CA TYR A 247 9.96 22.42 -8.60
C TYR A 247 11.39 22.01 -9.00
N PRO A 248 11.63 20.72 -9.27
CA PRO A 248 12.91 20.25 -9.80
C PRO A 248 13.34 21.04 -11.04
N ASN A 249 14.56 21.57 -11.04
CA ASN A 249 15.17 22.15 -12.23
C ASN A 249 15.45 21.04 -13.25
N ASN A 250 15.03 21.22 -14.51
CA ASN A 250 15.18 20.27 -15.65
C ASN A 250 14.15 19.12 -15.74
N ILE A 251 12.86 19.43 -15.62
CA ILE A 251 11.80 18.47 -15.93
C ILE A 251 11.57 18.43 -17.44
N ASN A 252 12.12 17.41 -18.12
CA ASN A 252 11.61 17.00 -19.42
C ASN A 252 10.37 16.13 -19.17
N SER A 253 9.23 16.80 -18.95
CA SER A 253 7.96 16.12 -18.70
C SER A 253 7.57 15.32 -19.94
N VAL A 254 7.24 14.06 -19.74
CA VAL A 254 6.81 13.12 -20.79
C VAL A 254 5.34 12.76 -20.58
N ASP A 255 4.75 11.96 -21.46
CA ASP A 255 3.40 11.45 -21.22
C ASP A 255 3.33 10.68 -19.90
N PRO A 256 2.19 10.73 -19.18
CA PRO A 256 2.03 10.03 -17.91
C PRO A 256 2.39 8.55 -18.08
N LEU A 257 3.22 8.04 -17.17
CA LEU A 257 3.39 6.60 -17.05
C LEU A 257 2.02 6.02 -16.71
N ASP A 258 1.49 5.27 -17.68
CA ASP A 258 0.35 4.39 -17.57
C ASP A 258 -0.77 4.95 -16.71
N SER A 259 -1.61 5.77 -17.33
CA SER A 259 -2.84 6.28 -16.73
C SER A 259 -3.60 5.17 -15.99
N PHE A 260 -3.53 3.92 -16.44
CA PHE A 260 -4.35 2.80 -15.94
C PHE A 260 -3.92 2.20 -14.60
N ILE A 261 -2.90 2.72 -13.92
CA ILE A 261 -2.49 2.22 -12.60
C ILE A 261 -2.26 0.69 -12.63
N SER A 262 -1.58 0.17 -13.66
CA SER A 262 -1.34 -1.27 -13.84
C SER A 262 -0.64 -1.96 -12.65
N HIS A 263 -0.10 -1.17 -11.73
CA HIS A 263 0.62 -1.56 -10.53
C HIS A 263 -0.23 -1.46 -9.26
N TYR A 264 -1.44 -0.91 -9.35
CA TYR A 264 -2.44 -0.97 -8.30
C TYR A 264 -3.22 -2.26 -8.45
N THR A 265 -3.02 -3.14 -7.47
CA THR A 265 -3.80 -4.36 -7.36
C THR A 265 -4.47 -4.37 -6.00
N THR A 266 -5.79 -4.44 -6.04
CA THR A 266 -6.63 -4.91 -4.94
C THR A 266 -7.03 -6.36 -5.19
N ASP A 267 -6.36 -7.06 -6.12
CA ASP A 267 -6.62 -8.46 -6.38
C ASP A 267 -6.45 -9.26 -5.09
N LYS A 268 -7.45 -10.07 -4.78
CA LYS A 268 -7.60 -10.81 -3.52
C LYS A 268 -7.64 -9.95 -2.24
N CYS A 269 -7.70 -8.62 -2.32
CA CYS A 269 -8.07 -7.74 -1.22
C CYS A 269 -9.59 -7.76 -1.06
N PHE A 270 -10.08 -8.59 -0.15
CA PHE A 270 -11.50 -8.69 0.16
C PHE A 270 -11.98 -7.45 0.95
N ASP A 271 -12.11 -6.29 0.29
CA ASP A 271 -12.90 -5.16 0.81
C ASP A 271 -14.40 -5.50 0.91
N THR A 272 -14.81 -6.67 0.43
CA THR A 272 -16.21 -7.07 0.24
C THR A 272 -16.88 -7.75 1.42
N TYR A 273 -16.16 -8.12 2.48
CA TYR A 273 -16.81 -8.84 3.60
C TYR A 273 -17.69 -7.93 4.48
N TYR A 274 -17.38 -6.63 4.58
CA TYR A 274 -18.08 -5.74 5.52
C TYR A 274 -19.24 -4.92 4.93
N PHE A 275 -19.25 -4.67 3.63
CA PHE A 275 -20.31 -3.84 3.02
C PHE A 275 -21.65 -4.57 2.84
N TYR A 276 -21.65 -5.92 2.74
CA TYR A 276 -22.88 -6.69 2.61
C TYR A 276 -23.55 -7.03 3.95
N TYR A 277 -22.77 -7.23 5.02
CA TYR A 277 -23.33 -7.66 6.31
C TYR A 277 -24.01 -6.56 7.13
N ARG A 278 -23.86 -5.29 6.76
CA ARG A 278 -24.44 -4.16 7.51
C ARG A 278 -25.76 -3.64 6.96
N ASN A 279 -26.26 -4.21 5.86
CA ASN A 279 -27.45 -3.70 5.16
C ASN A 279 -28.67 -4.61 5.18
N ASP A 280 -28.78 -5.54 6.12
CA ASP A 280 -29.98 -6.36 6.25
C ASP A 280 -30.68 -6.17 7.60
N ASN A 281 -31.65 -5.25 7.59
CA ASN A 281 -32.97 -5.48 8.20
C ASN A 281 -33.78 -6.54 7.41
N ILE A 282 -33.11 -7.52 6.82
CA ILE A 282 -33.74 -8.59 6.04
C ILE A 282 -33.42 -9.90 6.76
N ASN A 283 -34.42 -10.37 7.52
CA ASN A 283 -34.50 -11.76 7.93
C ASN A 283 -34.47 -12.63 6.69
N LEU A 284 -33.37 -13.36 6.44
CA LEU A 284 -33.42 -14.56 5.62
C LEU A 284 -32.61 -15.72 6.24
N PRO A 285 -33.21 -16.92 6.29
CA PRO A 285 -32.60 -18.11 6.86
C PRO A 285 -31.64 -18.78 5.87
N ASN A 286 -30.64 -19.46 6.44
CA ASN A 286 -29.77 -20.45 5.81
C ASN A 286 -28.89 -19.98 4.64
N PHE A 287 -27.69 -19.61 5.04
CA PHE A 287 -26.42 -19.82 4.36
C PHE A 287 -26.39 -21.05 3.44
N GLU A 288 -26.12 -20.86 2.15
CA GLU A 288 -25.31 -21.81 1.39
C GLU A 288 -24.49 -21.08 0.31
N VAL A 289 -23.19 -21.37 0.34
CA VAL A 289 -22.11 -20.84 -0.48
C VAL A 289 -22.28 -21.28 -1.92
N ASN A 290 -22.15 -20.34 -2.88
CA ASN A 290 -21.72 -20.66 -4.25
C ASN A 290 -21.01 -19.45 -4.88
N VAL A 291 -19.71 -19.39 -4.63
CA VAL A 291 -18.73 -18.74 -5.50
C VAL A 291 -18.75 -19.48 -6.86
N ILE A 292 -18.51 -18.76 -7.96
CA ILE A 292 -18.39 -19.20 -9.37
C ILE A 292 -19.62 -18.88 -10.24
N ARG A 293 -19.58 -17.72 -10.90
CA ARG A 293 -19.96 -17.50 -12.32
C ARG A 293 -19.58 -16.06 -12.70
N SER A 294 -18.33 -15.80 -13.07
CA SER A 294 -17.88 -15.72 -14.46
C SER A 294 -18.75 -14.79 -15.35
N TYR A 295 -18.12 -13.73 -15.84
CA TYR A 295 -18.24 -13.18 -17.20
C TYR A 295 -19.63 -13.20 -17.86
N LYS A 296 -20.25 -12.03 -18.07
CA LYS A 296 -20.80 -11.60 -19.39
C LYS A 296 -21.50 -10.23 -19.41
N ARG A 297 -21.09 -9.44 -20.41
CA ARG A 297 -21.84 -8.60 -21.39
C ARG A 297 -22.48 -7.25 -21.00
N TYR A 298 -21.97 -6.24 -21.71
CA TYR A 298 -22.66 -5.05 -22.28
C TYR A 298 -24.15 -5.23 -22.60
N ASP A 299 -24.99 -4.24 -22.28
CA ASP A 299 -25.68 -3.34 -23.26
C ASP A 299 -26.49 -2.20 -22.58
N HIS A 300 -26.42 -1.00 -23.20
CA HIS A 300 -27.32 0.18 -23.34
C HIS A 300 -28.62 0.33 -22.47
N GLU A 301 -29.14 1.49 -22.05
CA GLU A 301 -29.37 2.80 -22.72
C GLU A 301 -30.01 3.88 -21.77
N ASN A 302 -29.73 5.17 -22.02
CA ASN A 302 -30.56 6.41 -21.90
C ASN A 302 -30.84 7.24 -20.59
N LYS A 303 -30.24 8.46 -20.60
CA LYS A 303 -30.75 9.88 -20.47
C LYS A 303 -31.28 10.55 -19.17
N GLU A 304 -30.54 11.60 -18.74
CA GLU A 304 -30.86 13.04 -18.42
C GLU A 304 -32.12 13.39 -17.57
N GLU A 305 -32.20 14.39 -16.66
CA GLU A 305 -31.40 15.58 -16.29
C GLU A 305 -31.95 16.13 -14.93
N GLY A 306 -31.21 17.02 -14.21
CA GLY A 306 -31.86 18.12 -13.47
C GLY A 306 -31.74 18.29 -11.94
N ASN A 307 -30.51 18.32 -11.42
CA ASN A 307 -29.93 19.30 -10.47
C ASN A 307 -30.71 19.86 -9.23
N LYS A 308 -30.26 19.44 -8.02
CA LYS A 308 -30.09 20.26 -6.78
C LYS A 308 -29.59 19.35 -5.63
N ASN A 309 -28.27 19.16 -5.46
CA ASN A 309 -27.68 18.62 -4.20
C ASN A 309 -26.13 18.58 -4.17
N GLU A 310 -25.45 19.66 -4.55
CA GLU A 310 -23.98 19.65 -4.75
C GLU A 310 -23.10 19.79 -3.48
N ILE A 311 -23.66 19.83 -2.26
CA ILE A 311 -22.83 19.94 -1.03
C ILE A 311 -22.92 18.69 -0.13
N ASP A 312 -24.04 17.95 -0.15
CA ASP A 312 -24.18 16.67 0.59
C ASP A 312 -23.60 15.46 -0.18
N GLN A 313 -23.12 15.68 -1.41
CA GLN A 313 -22.54 14.65 -2.28
C GLN A 313 -21.04 14.45 -2.04
N ILE A 314 -20.30 15.47 -1.56
CA ILE A 314 -18.83 15.39 -1.42
C ILE A 314 -18.40 14.47 -0.26
N GLN A 315 -19.16 14.43 0.84
CA GLN A 315 -18.88 13.52 1.96
C GLN A 315 -19.35 12.08 1.69
N ASN A 316 -20.37 11.87 0.84
CA ASN A 316 -20.83 10.54 0.42
C ASN A 316 -19.97 9.90 -0.68
N ILE A 317 -19.16 10.69 -1.39
CA ILE A 317 -18.23 10.19 -2.41
C ILE A 317 -17.04 9.49 -1.75
N ALA A 318 -16.37 10.08 -0.75
CA ALA A 318 -15.27 9.41 -0.04
C ALA A 318 -15.71 8.13 0.70
N LEU A 319 -16.96 8.09 1.19
CA LEU A 319 -17.52 6.94 1.91
C LEU A 319 -18.01 5.80 1.00
N ASN A 320 -18.25 6.06 -0.29
CA ASN A 320 -18.61 5.04 -1.29
C ASN A 320 -17.42 4.65 -2.21
N VAL A 321 -16.26 5.31 -2.06
CA VAL A 321 -15.08 5.27 -2.97
C VAL A 321 -14.19 4.03 -2.92
N TYR A 322 -14.45 3.00 -2.12
CA TYR A 322 -13.79 1.72 -2.41
C TYR A 322 -14.33 1.04 -3.70
N LYS A 323 -15.30 1.65 -4.41
CA LYS A 323 -15.99 1.08 -5.57
C LYS A 323 -16.15 2.03 -6.77
N THR A 324 -15.10 2.22 -7.59
CA THR A 324 -15.26 2.41 -9.06
C THR A 324 -13.97 2.04 -9.81
N SER A 325 -14.08 1.27 -10.91
CA SER A 325 -13.00 1.02 -11.88
C SER A 325 -12.57 2.29 -12.62
N PHE A 326 -11.30 2.36 -13.00
CA PHE A 326 -10.62 3.43 -13.71
C PHE A 326 -11.37 4.14 -14.88
N ALA A 327 -12.38 3.50 -15.49
CA ALA A 327 -13.18 4.06 -16.58
C ALA A 327 -13.98 5.34 -16.21
N GLU A 328 -14.33 5.59 -14.95
CA GLU A 328 -15.07 6.81 -14.57
C GLU A 328 -14.16 7.96 -14.08
N VAL A 329 -12.90 7.68 -13.68
CA VAL A 329 -11.90 8.72 -13.35
C VAL A 329 -11.51 9.52 -14.61
N LEU A 330 -11.62 8.90 -15.80
CA LEU A 330 -11.36 9.53 -17.09
C LEU A 330 -12.56 10.31 -17.67
N ASN A 331 -13.75 10.23 -17.07
CA ASN A 331 -14.99 10.84 -17.59
C ASN A 331 -15.38 12.15 -16.87
N LEU A 332 -14.40 13.03 -16.59
CA LEU A 332 -14.68 14.44 -16.31
C LEU A 332 -14.78 15.20 -17.64
N PRO A 333 -15.94 15.79 -18.02
CA PRO A 333 -16.11 16.55 -19.26
C PRO A 333 -15.33 17.88 -19.34
N THR A 334 -14.32 18.10 -18.50
CA THR A 334 -13.60 19.39 -18.41
C THR A 334 -12.09 19.29 -18.58
N LEU A 335 -11.55 18.14 -18.97
CA LEU A 335 -10.11 17.97 -19.24
C LEU A 335 -9.71 18.18 -20.72
N PHE A 336 -10.65 18.59 -21.58
CA PHE A 336 -10.41 18.93 -22.99
C PHE A 336 -11.10 20.22 -23.46
N SER A 337 -11.19 21.23 -22.59
CA SER A 337 -11.52 22.60 -23.00
C SER A 337 -10.39 23.56 -22.63
#